data_AF-A0A0Q9NH13-F1
#
_entry.id   AF-A0A0Q9NH13-F1
#
_cell.length_a   1.000
_cell.length_b   1.000
_cell.length_c   1.000
_cell.angle_alpha   90.00
_cell.angle_beta   90.00
_cell.angle_gamma   90.00
#
_symmetry.space_group_name_H-M   'P 1'
#
loop_
_entity.id
_entity.type
_entity.pdbx_description
1 polymer ?
#
loop_
_entity_poly.entity_id
_entity_poly.type
_entity_poly.pdbx_seq_one_letter_code
_entity_poly.pdbx_strand_id
1 'polypeptide(L)' 'MQSFEDWNQKVKTTFNATSNEAVLTVMEAGKILGLSKDQMKQYVDKNNLTKVPIMRSVHRYLLLESEITQIVGK' A
#
# COMPACT_ATOMS: atom_id res chain seq x y z
N MET A 1 23.55 -11.20 10.63
CA MET A 1 22.22 -10.89 10.08
C MET A 1 22.29 -9.49 9.49
N GLN A 2 22.44 -9.34 8.18
CA GLN A 2 22.16 -8.05 7.55
C GLN A 2 20.66 -7.83 7.71
N SER A 3 20.28 -6.89 8.57
CA SER A 3 18.91 -6.41 8.68
C SER A 3 18.52 -5.91 7.30
N PHE A 4 17.82 -6.74 6.53
CA PHE A 4 17.06 -6.30 5.37
C PHE A 4 15.99 -5.36 5.93
N GLU A 5 16.40 -4.13 6.17
CA GLU A 5 15.51 -3.06 6.59
C GLU A 5 14.45 -3.00 5.50
N ASP A 6 13.25 -3.44 5.84
CA ASP A 6 12.18 -3.72 4.89
C ASP A 6 11.95 -2.43 4.12
N TRP A 7 12.43 -2.43 2.88
CA TRP A 7 12.61 -1.20 2.11
C TRP A 7 11.25 -0.50 1.89
N ASN A 8 10.17 -1.28 1.97
CA ASN A 8 8.79 -0.80 2.01
C ASN A 8 8.52 0.08 3.23
N GLN A 9 9.03 -0.27 4.41
CA GLN A 9 8.88 0.52 5.63
C GLN A 9 9.60 1.87 5.52
N LYS A 10 10.82 1.89 4.97
CA LYS A 10 11.57 3.15 4.79
C LYS A 10 10.87 4.12 3.84
N VAL A 11 10.33 3.60 2.73
CA VAL A 11 9.58 4.41 1.74
C VAL A 11 8.24 4.86 2.31
N LYS A 12 7.52 3.99 3.04
CA LYS A 12 6.29 4.36 3.77
C LYS A 12 6.56 5.47 4.78
N THR A 13 7.60 5.36 5.60
CA THR A 13 7.97 6.39 6.58
C THR A 13 8.33 7.71 5.91
N THR A 14 9.09 7.69 4.82
CA THR A 14 9.50 8.91 4.10
C THR A 14 8.31 9.57 3.41
N PHE A 15 7.41 8.79 2.82
CA PHE A 15 6.18 9.28 2.22
C PHE A 15 5.26 9.90 3.28
N ASN A 16 4.99 9.18 4.38
CA ASN A 16 4.14 9.68 5.48
C ASN A 16 4.73 10.91 6.19
N ALA A 17 6.07 11.08 6.19
CA ALA A 17 6.71 12.25 6.79
C ALA A 17 6.66 13.50 5.89
N THR A 18 6.47 13.33 4.58
CA THR A 18 6.51 14.42 3.59
C THR A 18 5.14 14.72 2.99
N SER A 19 4.24 13.74 3.00
CA SER A 19 2.88 13.81 2.49
C SER A 19 1.90 13.82 3.67
N ASN A 20 0.84 14.62 3.56
CA ASN A 20 -0.28 14.57 4.51
C ASN A 20 -1.13 13.29 4.35
N GLU A 21 -0.84 12.48 3.33
CA GLU A 21 -1.56 11.24 3.06
C GLU A 21 -0.78 10.02 3.56
N ALA A 22 -1.45 9.17 4.32
CA ALA A 22 -0.90 7.91 4.81
C ALA A 22 -1.04 6.80 3.74
N VAL A 23 -0.03 5.95 3.64
CA VAL A 23 -0.01 4.83 2.69
C VAL A 23 0.12 3.46 3.36
N LEU A 24 -0.46 2.45 2.73
CA LEU A 24 -0.46 1.06 3.14
C LEU A 24 0.20 0.17 2.09
N THR A 25 0.85 -0.89 2.54
CA THR A 25 1.26 -1.98 1.64
C THR A 25 0.04 -2.78 1.18
N VAL A 26 0.16 -3.47 0.04
CA VAL A 26 -0.89 -4.36 -0.48
C VAL A 26 -1.33 -5.42 0.55
N MET A 27 -0.42 -5.91 1.40
CA MET A 27 -0.79 -6.86 2.46
C MET A 27 -1.58 -6.20 3.59
N GLU A 28 -1.21 -4.99 4.01
CA GLU A 28 -1.94 -4.25 5.05
C GLU A 28 -3.35 -3.90 4.57
N ALA A 29 -3.47 -3.35 3.35
CA ALA A 29 -4.77 -3.05 2.75
C ALA A 29 -5.63 -4.32 2.55
N GLY A 30 -5.02 -5.42 2.13
CA GLY A 30 -5.69 -6.71 2.02
C GLY A 30 -6.24 -7.19 3.36
N LYS A 31 -5.46 -7.10 4.44
CA LYS A 31 -5.93 -7.46 5.80
C LYS A 31 -7.14 -6.65 6.22
N ILE A 32 -7.16 -5.35 5.92
CA ILE A 32 -8.28 -4.46 6.25
C ILE A 32 -9.55 -4.87 5.49
N LEU A 33 -9.42 -5.21 4.20
CA LEU A 33 -10.55 -5.61 3.35
C LEU A 33 -10.90 -7.10 3.43
N GLY A 34 -10.21 -7.88 4.27
CA GLY A 34 -10.39 -9.35 4.34
C GLY A 34 -9.93 -10.10 3.08
N LEU A 35 -9.04 -9.49 2.28
CA LEU A 35 -8.51 -10.04 1.04
C LEU A 35 -7.09 -10.60 1.22
N SER A 36 -6.80 -11.72 0.57
CA SER A 36 -5.43 -12.19 0.41
C SER A 36 -4.62 -11.23 -0.46
N LYS A 37 -3.29 -11.32 -0.41
CA LYS A 37 -2.39 -10.43 -1.18
C LYS A 37 -2.70 -10.42 -2.68
N ASP A 38 -2.94 -11.58 -3.27
CA ASP A 38 -3.20 -11.67 -4.72
C ASP A 38 -4.62 -11.23 -5.09
N GLN A 39 -5.61 -11.49 -4.23
CA GLN A 39 -6.94 -10.90 -4.38
C GLN A 39 -6.89 -9.38 -4.27
N MET A 40 -6.07 -8.84 -3.36
CA MET A 40 -5.92 -7.40 -3.20
C MET A 40 -5.30 -6.75 -4.45
N LYS A 41 -4.31 -7.39 -5.09
CA LYS A 41 -3.76 -6.87 -6.36
C LYS A 41 -4.85 -6.78 -7.44
N GLN A 42 -5.64 -7.84 -7.60
CA GLN A 42 -6.75 -7.84 -8.56
C GLN A 42 -7.80 -6.79 -8.20
N TYR A 43 -8.06 -6.59 -6.90
CA TYR A 43 -9.00 -5.60 -6.41
C TYR A 43 -8.53 -4.18 -6.74
N VAL A 44 -7.25 -3.88 -6.53
CA VAL A 44 -6.63 -2.60 -6.92
C VAL A 44 -6.84 -2.32 -8.40
N ASP A 45 -6.57 -3.31 -9.25
CA ASP A 45 -6.72 -3.18 -10.70
C ASP A 45 -8.19 -2.98 -11.11
N LYS A 46 -9.12 -3.73 -10.51
CA LYS A 46 -10.56 -3.65 -10.81
C LYS A 46 -11.20 -2.34 -10.37
N ASN A 47 -10.76 -1.79 -9.24
CA ASN A 47 -11.33 -0.57 -8.65
C ASN A 47 -10.52 0.68 -8.98
N ASN A 48 -9.47 0.57 -9.82
CA ASN A 48 -8.57 1.65 -10.20
C ASN A 48 -8.01 2.44 -9.00
N LEU A 49 -7.63 1.74 -7.92
CA LEU A 49 -7.06 2.37 -6.73
C LEU A 49 -5.70 3.00 -7.05
N THR A 50 -5.37 4.07 -6.33
CA THR A 50 -4.14 4.83 -6.54
C THR A 50 -2.92 4.00 -6.12
N LYS A 51 -2.08 3.66 -7.10
CA LYS A 51 -0.82 2.94 -6.88
C LYS A 51 0.32 3.93 -6.72
N VAL A 52 0.77 4.13 -5.49
CA VAL A 52 1.95 4.96 -5.20
C VAL A 52 3.20 4.14 -5.54
N PRO A 53 3.96 4.50 -6.59
CA PRO A 53 5.09 3.69 -7.05
C PRO A 53 6.23 3.75 -6.04
N ILE A 54 6.90 2.61 -5.82
CA ILE A 54 8.11 2.55 -5.01
C ILE A 54 9.31 2.68 -5.95
N MET A 55 10.14 3.71 -5.73
CA MET A 55 11.20 4.21 -6.62
C MET A 55 12.30 3.18 -7.04
N ARG A 56 12.23 1.93 -6.59
CA ARG A 56 13.14 0.84 -7.00
C ARG A 56 12.46 -0.47 -7.41
N SER A 57 11.14 -0.50 -7.63
CA SER A 57 10.46 -1.74 -8.05
C SER A 57 9.17 -1.45 -8.82
N VAL A 58 9.14 -1.85 -10.09
CA VAL A 58 7.95 -1.75 -10.95
C VAL A 58 6.77 -2.61 -10.45
N HIS A 59 7.06 -3.68 -9.73
CA HIS A 59 6.06 -4.61 -9.20
C HIS A 59 5.60 -4.29 -7.77
N ARG A 60 6.23 -3.31 -7.09
CA ARG A 60 5.86 -2.92 -5.72
C ARG A 60 5.30 -1.51 -5.72
N TYR A 61 4.12 -1.39 -5.13
CA TYR A 61 3.43 -0.12 -4.94
C TYR A 61 2.79 -0.13 -3.55
N LEU A 62 2.54 1.08 -3.06
CA LEU A 62 1.71 1.33 -1.89
C LEU A 62 0.34 1.82 -2.35
N LEU A 63 -0.63 1.78 -1.44
CA LEU A 63 -2.00 2.21 -1.64
C LEU A 63 -2.32 3.32 -0.65
N LEU A 64 -3.16 4.27 -1.03
CA LEU A 64 -3.60 5.32 -0.12
C LEU A 64 -4.51 4.73 0.96
N GLU A 65 -4.20 5.00 2.23
CA GLU A 65 -5.03 4.55 3.36
C GLU A 65 -6.43 5.17 3.31
N SER A 66 -6.53 6.42 2.85
CA SER A 66 -7.79 7.14 2.68
C SER A 66 -8.76 6.42 1.73
N GLU A 67 -8.28 5.93 0.59
CA GLU A 67 -9.10 5.17 -0.37
C GLU A 67 -9.61 3.86 0.26
N ILE A 68 -8.74 3.12 0.95
CA ILE A 68 -9.12 1.88 1.64
C ILE A 68 -10.16 2.15 2.73
N THR A 69 -9.97 3.21 3.51
CA THR A 69 -10.88 3.60 4.58
C THR A 69 -12.24 4.04 4.03
N GLN A 70 -12.26 4.77 2.90
CA GLN A 70 -13.49 5.14 2.20
C GLN A 70 -14.27 3.92 1.69
N ILE A 71 -13.59 2.83 1.34
CA ILE A 71 -14.24 1.58 0.94
C ILE A 71 -14.87 0.87 2.15
N VAL A 72 -14.14 0.78 3.27
CA VAL A 72 -14.63 0.10 4.48
C VAL A 72 -15.71 0.89 5.21
N GLY A 73 -15.63 2.22 5.19
CA GLY A 73 -16.61 3.11 5.81
C GLY A 73 -17.90 3.28 5.00
N LYS A 74 -18.02 2.62 3.85
CA LYS A 74 -19.20 2.61 2.99
C LYS A 74 -20.06 1.38 3.26
#